data_AF-A0AAD1UNL9-F1
#
_entry.id   AF-A0AAD1UNL9-F1
#
_cell.length_a   1.000
_cell.length_b   1.000
_cell.length_c   1.000
_cell.angle_alpha   90.00
_cell.angle_beta   90.00
_cell.angle_gamma   90.00
#
_symmetry.space_group_name_H-M   'P 1'
#
loop_
_entity.id
_entity.type
_entity.pdbx_description
1 polymer ?
#
loop_
_entity_poly.entity_id
_entity_poly.type
_entity_poly.pdbx_seq_one_letter_code
_entity_poly.pdbx_strand_id
1 'polypeptide(L)'
;MAAHALRISDQNRISVTGSTCDLPTLKYRKRKLAPQSESTEGCSSETEMEHVYCKHHDTQYCLDTEQKCLKLFSRIFVRNSPKNQAQVRKIFGPSQKEAVQVARMLKCSLCHDLLQRPILHCIDCGSKFCTNCQEDFLIESGENCLKKCPGNFTDNKNQDQDFLLDCLEFKCEQADKGCEATFSSLNDLCKHEIICDYSYTSCEYCQTKIMRKNLQSHLENSCCNVSKCDHSPECSYIGTTEQVDDHLDQDCIYEQIYCTNCSTVILRRDKDTHSCVNNLLLVQSQKEQHFAEQNSKLAKVMKENDKLRHLLETMQKTLLEKCQYEQKLKREIKGIQKEYPNIVSPRRAKQRKFSGSKRQKTGDAGSKKPIKPLDELQLLHV
;
A
#
# COMPACT_ATOMS: atom_id res chain seq x y z
N MET A 1 -28.06 -43.98 10.71
CA MET A 1 -27.31 -43.98 9.44
C MET A 1 -26.22 -42.93 9.57
N ALA A 2 -24.99 -43.31 9.24
CA ALA A 2 -23.74 -42.74 9.74
C ALA A 2 -23.47 -41.29 9.33
N ALA A 3 -22.88 -40.53 10.26
CA ALA A 3 -22.32 -39.20 10.06
C ALA A 3 -20.94 -39.32 9.38
N HIS A 4 -20.79 -38.70 8.21
CA HIS A 4 -19.51 -38.60 7.50
C HIS A 4 -18.93 -37.20 7.73
N ALA A 5 -17.88 -37.14 8.54
CA ALA A 5 -17.02 -35.97 8.68
C ALA A 5 -15.97 -35.97 7.54
N LEU A 6 -15.89 -34.89 6.78
CA LEU A 6 -14.82 -34.66 5.81
C LEU A 6 -13.71 -33.85 6.48
N ARG A 7 -12.56 -34.48 6.68
CA ARG A 7 -11.27 -33.83 6.93
C ARG A 7 -10.69 -33.42 5.58
N ILE A 8 -10.38 -32.14 5.41
CA ILE A 8 -9.53 -31.66 4.31
C ILE A 8 -8.16 -31.41 4.94
N SER A 9 -7.15 -32.09 4.40
CA SER A 9 -5.76 -32.05 4.85
C SER A 9 -4.96 -31.01 4.07
N ASP A 10 -4.22 -30.18 4.80
CA ASP A 10 -3.17 -29.30 4.29
C ASP A 10 -2.02 -30.08 3.65
N GLN A 11 -1.78 -29.86 2.36
CA GLN A 11 -0.49 -30.13 1.72
C GLN A 11 -0.27 -29.16 0.56
N ASN A 12 0.54 -28.12 0.80
CA ASN A 12 1.40 -27.53 -0.23
C ASN A 12 2.60 -26.88 0.45
N ARG A 13 3.69 -27.66 0.55
CA ARG A 13 4.99 -27.26 1.09
C ARG A 13 5.94 -27.13 -0.09
N ILE A 14 6.10 -25.92 -0.62
CA ILE A 14 7.15 -25.61 -1.60
C ILE A 14 8.40 -25.26 -0.81
N SER A 15 9.47 -26.00 -1.07
CA SER A 15 10.80 -25.79 -0.52
C SER A 15 11.61 -24.96 -1.50
N VAL A 16 12.07 -23.78 -1.07
CA VAL A 16 13.07 -22.99 -1.78
C VAL A 16 14.30 -22.87 -0.90
N THR A 17 15.42 -23.33 -1.44
CA THR A 17 16.74 -23.36 -0.83
C THR A 17 17.47 -22.04 -1.05
N GLY A 18 17.83 -21.37 0.06
CA GLY A 18 19.16 -20.80 0.31
C GLY A 18 19.63 -19.54 -0.44
N SER A 19 19.78 -18.43 0.30
CA SER A 19 21.01 -17.64 0.32
C SER A 19 21.10 -16.85 1.64
N THR A 20 22.05 -17.21 2.50
CA THR A 20 22.29 -16.58 3.80
C THR A 20 23.18 -15.36 3.64
N CYS A 21 22.69 -14.19 4.06
CA CYS A 21 23.51 -13.03 4.40
C CYS A 21 23.46 -12.85 5.92
N ASP A 22 24.57 -13.15 6.60
CA ASP A 22 24.71 -12.98 8.04
C ASP A 22 24.77 -11.48 8.39
N LEU A 23 23.83 -11.01 9.21
CA LEU A 23 23.90 -9.73 9.91
C LEU A 23 23.71 -9.94 11.43
N PRO A 24 24.43 -9.16 12.26
CA PRO A 24 24.49 -9.41 13.71
C PRO A 24 23.24 -8.91 14.44
N THR A 25 22.59 -9.81 15.17
CA THR A 25 21.47 -9.49 16.09
C THR A 25 21.95 -8.67 17.29
N LEU A 26 21.47 -7.43 17.41
CA LEU A 26 21.54 -6.63 18.63
C LEU A 26 20.31 -6.91 19.52
N LYS A 27 20.54 -7.46 20.72
CA LYS A 27 19.50 -7.73 21.72
C LYS A 27 19.08 -6.44 22.44
N TYR A 28 17.88 -5.93 22.17
CA TYR A 28 17.26 -4.87 22.96
C TYR A 28 16.49 -5.45 24.16
N ARG A 29 16.80 -4.92 25.36
CA ARG A 29 16.22 -5.32 26.65
C ARG A 29 15.08 -4.35 27.00
N LYS A 30 13.82 -4.77 26.86
CA LYS A 30 12.63 -3.97 27.25
C LYS A 30 12.60 -3.78 28.77
N ARG A 31 12.64 -2.53 29.26
CA ARG A 31 12.25 -2.15 30.63
C ARG A 31 10.75 -1.86 30.65
N LYS A 32 10.01 -2.53 31.54
CA LYS A 32 8.63 -2.19 31.89
C LYS A 32 8.62 -0.94 32.77
N LEU A 33 7.84 0.08 32.42
CA LEU A 33 7.44 1.15 33.32
C LEU A 33 5.96 0.97 33.68
N ALA A 34 5.65 1.19 34.95
CA ALA A 34 4.33 1.06 35.55
C ALA A 34 3.48 2.34 35.30
N PRO A 35 2.14 2.24 35.34
CA PRO A 35 1.26 3.39 35.13
C PRO A 35 1.18 4.25 36.41
N GLN A 36 1.27 5.57 36.25
CA GLN A 36 0.90 6.53 37.30
C GLN A 36 -0.48 7.13 37.02
N SER A 37 -1.21 7.27 38.12
CA SER A 37 -2.61 7.67 38.26
C SER A 37 -2.83 9.17 38.08
N GLU A 38 -4.04 9.49 37.62
CA GLU A 38 -4.62 10.81 37.44
C GLU A 38 -4.85 11.54 38.78
N SER A 39 -4.62 12.85 38.78
CA SER A 39 -5.25 13.78 39.72
C SER A 39 -5.57 15.10 39.03
N THR A 40 -6.86 15.42 39.02
CA THR A 40 -7.48 16.70 38.65
C THR A 40 -7.24 17.76 39.72
N GLU A 41 -6.91 19.01 39.34
CA GLU A 41 -7.55 20.25 39.83
C GLU A 41 -6.84 21.53 39.34
N GLY A 42 -7.65 22.53 38.97
CA GLY A 42 -7.34 23.97 39.13
C GLY A 42 -6.58 24.68 38.01
N CYS A 43 -7.29 25.41 37.14
CA CYS A 43 -6.69 26.42 36.26
C CYS A 43 -7.33 27.78 36.50
N SER A 44 -6.58 28.66 37.19
CA SER A 44 -6.76 30.10 37.22
C SER A 44 -6.08 30.74 36.00
N SER A 45 -6.66 31.83 35.54
CA SER A 45 -6.28 32.63 34.38
C SER A 45 -4.90 33.28 34.47
N GLU A 46 -4.02 32.99 33.51
CA GLU A 46 -2.89 33.85 33.17
C GLU A 46 -2.67 33.88 31.64
N THR A 47 -2.27 35.07 31.20
CA THR A 47 -2.07 35.57 29.83
C THR A 47 -1.23 34.67 28.92
N GLU A 48 -1.79 34.38 27.73
CA GLU A 48 -1.17 33.60 26.67
C GLU A 48 0.03 34.34 26.05
N MET A 49 1.22 33.79 26.30
CA MET A 49 2.40 33.99 25.46
C MET A 49 2.43 32.80 24.49
N GLU A 50 2.29 33.05 23.19
CA GLU A 50 2.27 32.02 22.14
C GLU A 50 3.60 31.25 22.09
N HIS A 51 3.70 30.18 22.88
CA HIS A 51 4.64 29.10 22.61
C HIS A 51 4.12 28.29 21.43
N VAL A 52 4.84 28.35 20.31
CA VAL A 52 4.69 27.42 19.19
C VAL A 52 5.09 26.01 19.69
N TYR A 53 4.15 25.32 20.31
CA TYR A 53 4.26 23.91 20.65
C TYR A 53 4.19 23.10 19.35
N CYS A 54 5.31 22.51 18.94
CA CYS A 54 5.35 21.49 17.90
C CYS A 54 4.69 20.21 18.43
N LYS A 55 3.37 20.09 18.27
CA LYS A 55 2.57 19.01 18.89
C LYS A 55 2.72 17.62 18.26
N HIS A 56 3.55 17.42 17.23
CA HIS A 56 3.59 16.15 16.48
C HIS A 56 4.97 15.63 16.02
N HIS A 57 6.09 16.06 16.61
CA HIS A 57 7.38 15.47 16.27
C HIS A 57 8.11 14.92 17.49
N ASP A 58 8.67 13.71 17.32
CA ASP A 58 9.53 13.00 18.27
C ASP A 58 10.52 13.97 18.93
N THR A 59 10.65 13.91 20.25
CA THR A 59 11.63 14.70 21.02
C THR A 59 13.08 14.46 20.57
N GLN A 60 13.34 13.29 19.97
CA GLN A 60 14.60 12.96 19.30
C GLN A 60 14.88 13.88 18.10
N TYR A 61 13.86 14.27 17.33
CA TYR A 61 13.99 15.16 16.18
C TYR A 61 14.39 16.58 16.61
N CYS A 62 13.84 17.09 17.72
CA CYS A 62 14.22 18.41 18.25
C CYS A 62 15.69 18.45 18.71
N LEU A 63 16.16 17.43 19.43
CA LEU A 63 17.57 17.33 19.86
C LEU A 63 18.54 17.15 18.69
N ASP A 64 18.16 16.35 17.68
CA ASP A 64 18.94 16.20 16.45
C ASP A 64 18.94 17.50 15.63
N THR A 65 17.85 18.27 15.66
CA THR A 65 17.75 19.58 15.01
C THR A 65 18.65 20.59 15.72
N GLU A 66 18.67 20.62 17.05
CA GLU A 66 19.55 21.48 17.84
C GLU A 66 21.03 21.12 17.65
N GLN A 67 21.40 19.83 17.68
CA GLN A 67 22.76 19.40 17.36
C GLN A 67 23.14 19.62 15.89
N LYS A 68 22.20 19.51 14.94
CA LYS A 68 22.42 19.85 13.53
C LYS A 68 22.57 21.35 13.36
N CYS A 69 21.79 22.18 14.06
CA CYS A 69 21.98 23.63 14.12
C CYS A 69 23.36 23.96 14.68
N LEU A 70 23.80 23.36 15.80
CA LEU A 70 25.13 23.56 16.37
C LEU A 70 26.27 23.06 15.45
N LYS A 71 26.05 21.96 14.72
CA LYS A 71 26.97 21.47 13.68
C LYS A 71 26.97 22.33 12.41
N LEU A 72 25.83 22.94 12.07
CA LEU A 72 25.72 23.94 11.00
C LEU A 72 26.39 25.23 11.46
N PHE A 73 26.27 25.65 12.71
CA PHE A 73 26.97 26.80 13.28
C PHE A 73 28.49 26.63 13.26
N SER A 74 29.02 25.41 13.48
CA SER A 74 30.46 25.13 13.28
C SER A 74 30.88 24.95 11.81
N ARG A 75 29.92 24.86 10.88
CA ARG A 75 30.16 24.74 9.42
C ARG A 75 29.81 25.98 8.61
N ILE A 76 29.05 26.91 9.18
CA ILE A 76 29.05 28.34 8.82
C ILE A 76 30.42 28.90 9.28
N PHE A 77 31.51 28.22 8.90
CA PHE A 77 32.66 28.92 8.40
C PHE A 77 32.10 29.85 7.34
N VAL A 78 31.96 31.12 7.71
CA VAL A 78 32.16 32.18 6.74
C VAL A 78 33.63 32.06 6.35
N ARG A 79 33.95 31.03 5.52
CA ARG A 79 35.04 31.17 4.57
C ARG A 79 34.80 32.55 4.00
N ASN A 80 35.84 33.38 4.02
CA ASN A 80 35.93 34.60 3.23
C ASN A 80 35.71 34.22 1.76
N SER A 81 34.49 33.82 1.43
CA SER A 81 34.06 33.40 0.13
C SER A 81 34.07 34.69 -0.67
N PRO A 82 34.74 34.71 -1.83
CA PRO A 82 34.73 35.87 -2.71
C PRO A 82 33.31 36.40 -2.97
N LYS A 83 32.28 35.55 -2.84
CA LYS A 83 30.85 35.91 -2.98
C LYS A 83 30.34 36.82 -1.85
N ASN A 84 30.67 36.55 -0.58
CA ASN A 84 30.24 37.41 0.54
C ASN A 84 30.98 38.76 0.51
N GLN A 85 32.25 38.75 0.12
CA GLN A 85 33.00 40.00 -0.12
C GLN A 85 32.39 40.81 -1.28
N ALA A 86 31.85 40.17 -2.31
CA ALA A 86 31.19 40.84 -3.42
C ALA A 86 29.81 41.44 -3.05
N GLN A 87 29.04 40.80 -2.15
CA GLN A 87 27.79 41.37 -1.64
C GLN A 87 28.03 42.59 -0.75
N VAL A 88 29.02 42.53 0.15
CA VAL A 88 29.44 43.70 0.94
C VAL A 88 29.90 44.84 0.00
N ARG A 89 30.61 44.55 -1.10
CA ARG A 89 30.96 45.58 -2.11
C ARG A 89 29.75 46.17 -2.85
N LYS A 90 28.65 45.42 -3.02
CA LYS A 90 27.42 45.97 -3.61
C LYS A 90 26.72 46.96 -2.68
N ILE A 91 26.81 46.75 -1.37
CA ILE A 91 26.16 47.59 -0.36
C ILE A 91 27.03 48.80 -0.01
N PHE A 92 28.34 48.64 0.12
CA PHE A 92 29.28 49.68 0.59
C PHE A 92 30.13 50.34 -0.50
N GLY A 93 29.96 49.98 -1.77
CA GLY A 93 30.74 50.53 -2.88
C GLY A 93 32.11 49.84 -3.11
N PRO A 94 32.91 50.33 -4.08
CA PRO A 94 34.05 49.60 -4.64
C PRO A 94 35.29 49.49 -3.74
N SER A 95 35.32 50.15 -2.57
CA SER A 95 36.51 50.13 -1.70
C SER A 95 36.58 48.81 -0.91
N GLN A 96 37.45 47.91 -1.38
CA GLN A 96 37.76 46.64 -0.72
C GLN A 96 38.22 46.82 0.74
N LYS A 97 38.73 48.00 1.11
CA LYS A 97 39.18 48.33 2.48
C LYS A 97 37.99 48.50 3.43
N GLU A 98 36.93 49.20 3.02
CA GLU A 98 35.73 49.40 3.85
C GLU A 98 34.98 48.08 4.07
N ALA A 99 34.84 47.26 3.03
CA ALA A 99 34.21 45.94 3.14
C ALA A 99 34.93 45.01 4.14
N VAL A 100 36.28 45.03 4.14
CA VAL A 100 37.08 44.26 5.10
C VAL A 100 36.93 44.82 6.51
N GLN A 101 36.83 46.13 6.66
CA GLN A 101 36.62 46.77 7.96
C GLN A 101 35.24 46.43 8.53
N VAL A 102 34.18 46.51 7.73
CA VAL A 102 32.82 46.10 8.12
C VAL A 102 32.81 44.61 8.53
N ALA A 103 33.43 43.73 7.73
CA ALA A 103 33.51 42.31 8.05
C ALA A 103 34.25 42.05 9.38
N ARG A 104 35.26 42.84 9.74
CA ARG A 104 35.94 42.75 11.05
C ARG A 104 35.05 43.21 12.20
N MET A 105 34.23 44.24 11.98
CA MET A 105 33.32 44.78 13.00
C MET A 105 32.17 43.83 13.34
N LEU A 106 31.82 42.93 12.41
CA LEU A 106 30.73 41.96 12.55
C LEU A 106 31.19 40.59 13.05
N LYS A 107 32.47 40.42 13.44
CA LYS A 107 33.01 39.16 13.92
C LYS A 107 32.96 39.04 15.44
N CYS A 108 32.61 37.85 15.91
CA CYS A 108 32.77 37.47 17.30
C CYS A 108 34.25 37.35 17.65
N SER A 109 34.64 37.89 18.80
CA SER A 109 36.04 37.87 19.24
C SER A 109 36.50 36.48 19.71
N LEU A 110 35.57 35.56 19.99
CA LEU A 110 35.84 34.18 20.42
C LEU A 110 35.79 33.20 19.24
N CYS A 111 34.65 33.04 18.57
CA CYS A 111 34.52 32.07 17.47
C CYS A 111 35.07 32.57 16.12
N HIS A 112 35.37 33.87 16.00
CA HIS A 112 35.85 34.52 14.76
C HIS A 112 34.89 34.46 13.54
N ASP A 113 33.68 33.95 13.76
CA ASP A 113 32.54 33.96 12.83
C ASP A 113 31.65 35.20 13.01
N LEU A 114 30.59 35.30 12.20
CA LEU A 114 29.63 36.40 12.25
C LEU A 114 28.91 36.43 13.60
N LEU A 115 28.76 37.63 14.17
CA LEU A 115 28.04 37.84 15.43
C LEU A 115 26.58 37.37 15.32
N GLN A 116 26.16 36.58 16.30
CA GLN A 116 24.77 36.13 16.45
C GLN A 116 24.06 37.03 17.45
N ARG A 117 22.76 37.30 17.22
CA ARG A 117 21.93 38.08 18.14
C ARG A 117 21.40 37.19 19.28
N PRO A 118 21.27 37.71 20.52
CA PRO A 118 21.73 39.05 20.95
C PRO A 118 23.26 39.16 21.00
N ILE A 119 23.77 40.37 20.75
CA ILE A 119 25.22 40.62 20.71
C ILE A 119 25.66 41.18 22.05
N LEU A 120 26.58 40.48 22.72
CA LEU A 120 27.17 40.96 23.96
C LEU A 120 28.37 41.85 23.66
N HIS A 121 28.37 43.03 24.25
CA HIS A 121 29.46 44.00 24.19
C HIS A 121 30.07 44.15 25.59
N CYS A 122 31.38 43.97 25.70
CA CYS A 122 32.11 44.26 26.92
C CYS A 122 32.37 45.77 27.03
N ILE A 123 31.79 46.41 28.05
CA ILE A 123 31.92 47.86 28.29
C ILE A 123 33.38 48.28 28.46
N ASP A 124 34.18 47.45 29.12
CA ASP A 124 35.54 47.82 29.52
C ASP A 124 36.54 47.79 28.35
N CYS A 125 36.37 46.85 27.40
CA CYS A 125 37.35 46.62 26.34
C CYS A 125 36.82 46.70 24.91
N GLY A 126 35.51 46.95 24.75
CA GLY A 126 34.82 47.10 23.47
C GLY A 126 34.72 45.82 22.63
N SER A 127 35.19 44.68 23.16
CA SER A 127 35.13 43.40 22.44
C SER A 127 33.68 42.92 22.35
N LYS A 128 33.33 42.29 21.23
CA LYS A 128 31.98 41.83 20.92
C LYS A 128 31.96 40.31 20.81
N PHE A 129 30.87 39.72 21.29
CA PHE A 129 30.72 38.27 21.42
C PHE A 129 29.28 37.87 21.08
N CYS A 130 29.10 36.66 20.56
CA CYS A 130 27.81 35.98 20.58
C CYS A 130 27.50 35.59 22.03
N THR A 131 26.23 35.63 22.45
CA THR A 131 25.81 35.22 23.81
C THR A 131 26.35 33.84 24.19
N ASN A 132 26.06 32.82 23.39
CA ASN A 132 26.50 31.45 23.68
C ASN A 132 28.02 31.33 23.78
N CYS A 133 28.77 31.99 22.88
CA CYS A 133 30.23 31.94 22.93
C CYS A 133 30.79 32.54 24.22
N GLN A 134 30.20 33.62 24.72
CA GLN A 134 30.64 34.26 25.96
C GLN A 134 30.28 33.40 27.18
N GLU A 135 29.10 32.79 27.20
CA GLU A 135 28.69 31.86 28.25
C GLU A 135 29.61 30.62 28.31
N ASP A 136 29.87 29.99 27.15
CA ASP A 136 30.79 28.85 27.04
C ASP A 136 32.19 29.22 27.54
N PHE A 137 32.70 30.38 27.11
CA PHE A 137 34.01 30.86 27.55
C PHE A 137 34.07 31.13 29.07
N LEU A 138 33.00 31.69 29.65
CA LEU A 138 32.92 31.91 31.09
C LEU A 138 32.94 30.58 31.86
N ILE A 139 32.23 29.56 31.37
CA ILE A 139 32.20 28.22 31.97
C ILE A 139 33.58 27.55 31.87
N GLU A 140 34.24 27.62 30.71
CA GLU A 140 35.52 26.94 30.45
C GLU A 140 36.71 27.61 31.13
N SER A 141 36.80 28.94 31.08
CA SER A 141 37.96 29.69 31.55
C SER A 141 37.81 30.23 32.98
N GLY A 142 36.57 30.41 33.45
CA GLY A 142 36.27 31.19 34.66
C GLY A 142 36.56 32.68 34.54
N GLU A 143 36.99 33.16 33.37
CA GLU A 143 37.24 34.58 33.11
C GLU A 143 36.02 35.22 32.45
N ASN A 144 35.66 36.44 32.89
CA ASN A 144 34.49 37.13 32.33
C ASN A 144 34.72 37.54 30.87
N CYS A 145 35.94 37.93 30.49
CA CYS A 145 36.24 38.47 29.16
C CYS A 145 37.61 38.01 28.66
N LEU A 146 37.72 37.80 27.34
CA LEU A 146 38.94 37.35 26.64
C LEU A 146 40.18 38.23 26.89
N LYS A 147 40.00 39.53 27.16
CA LYS A 147 41.10 40.48 27.47
C LYS A 147 41.42 40.59 28.97
N LYS A 148 40.83 39.73 29.81
CA LYS A 148 41.01 39.72 31.27
C LYS A 148 40.61 41.04 31.97
N CYS A 149 39.71 41.81 31.37
CA CYS A 149 39.08 42.95 32.04
C CYS A 149 37.98 42.48 33.01
N PRO A 150 37.44 43.36 33.89
CA PRO A 150 36.36 43.01 34.81
C PRO A 150 35.15 42.37 34.12
N GLY A 151 34.87 42.76 32.87
CA GLY A 151 33.99 42.01 31.98
C GLY A 151 32.53 42.34 32.22
N ASN A 152 32.20 43.63 32.36
CA ASN A 152 30.81 44.04 32.39
C ASN A 152 30.24 43.94 30.96
N PHE A 153 29.24 43.07 30.76
CA PHE A 153 28.57 42.88 29.47
C PHE A 153 27.21 43.56 29.44
N THR A 154 26.89 44.13 28.29
CA THR A 154 25.56 44.67 27.98
C THR A 154 25.15 44.23 26.59
N ASP A 155 23.85 44.10 26.37
CA ASP A 155 23.30 43.99 25.03
C ASP A 155 23.75 45.19 24.19
N ASN A 156 24.35 44.91 23.06
CA ASN A 156 24.80 45.92 22.12
C ASN A 156 23.58 46.57 21.45
N LYS A 157 23.28 47.81 21.82
CA LYS A 157 22.20 48.61 21.21
C LYS A 157 22.65 49.41 20.00
N ASN A 158 23.75 49.02 19.35
CA ASN A 158 24.30 49.75 18.21
C ASN A 158 23.44 49.48 16.96
N GLN A 159 22.53 50.41 16.68
CA GLN A 159 21.59 50.36 15.54
C GLN A 159 22.31 50.22 14.19
N ASP A 160 23.47 50.87 14.01
CA ASP A 160 24.22 50.76 12.75
C ASP A 160 24.73 49.34 12.56
N GLN A 161 25.26 48.72 13.62
CA GLN A 161 25.73 47.34 13.53
C GLN A 161 24.60 46.36 13.26
N ASP A 162 23.46 46.56 13.90
CA ASP A 162 22.28 45.75 13.64
C ASP A 162 21.80 45.92 12.20
N PHE A 163 21.73 47.15 11.71
CA PHE A 163 21.41 47.44 10.31
C PHE A 163 22.40 46.78 9.34
N LEU A 164 23.70 46.80 9.65
CA LEU A 164 24.74 46.14 8.85
C LEU A 164 24.53 44.62 8.79
N LEU A 165 24.11 43.99 9.89
CA LEU A 165 23.79 42.56 9.94
C LEU A 165 22.51 42.25 9.15
N ASP A 166 21.49 43.10 9.25
CA ASP A 166 20.23 42.94 8.51
C ASP A 166 20.39 43.16 7.00
N CYS A 167 21.40 43.92 6.58
CA CYS A 167 21.75 44.09 5.16
C CYS A 167 22.49 42.87 4.57
N LEU A 168 22.87 41.88 5.38
CA LEU A 168 23.52 40.67 4.88
C LEU A 168 22.49 39.73 4.26
N GLU A 169 22.71 39.38 3.01
CA GLU A 169 21.96 38.33 2.32
C GLU A 169 22.71 37.01 2.42
N PHE A 170 22.11 36.05 3.10
CA PHE A 170 22.61 34.69 3.20
C PHE A 170 22.03 33.82 2.08
N LYS A 171 22.87 32.97 1.48
CA LYS A 171 22.43 31.98 0.47
C LYS A 171 22.53 30.59 1.07
N CYS A 172 21.59 29.71 0.70
CA CYS A 172 21.66 28.30 1.08
C CYS A 172 23.01 27.67 0.65
N GLU A 173 23.59 26.82 1.49
CA GLU A 173 24.81 26.07 1.16
C GLU A 173 24.62 25.22 -0.12
N GLN A 174 23.40 24.76 -0.38
CA GLN A 174 23.04 23.93 -1.53
C GLN A 174 22.71 24.74 -2.80
N ALA A 175 23.16 26.00 -2.89
CA ALA A 175 22.92 26.84 -4.06
C ALA A 175 23.59 26.31 -5.33
N ASP A 176 24.70 25.57 -5.21
CA ASP A 176 25.35 24.87 -6.31
C ASP A 176 24.50 23.71 -6.88
N LYS A 177 23.54 23.20 -6.09
CA LYS A 177 22.64 22.10 -6.47
C LYS A 177 21.27 22.58 -6.97
N GLY A 178 21.05 23.89 -7.02
CA GLY A 178 19.83 24.51 -7.52
C GLY A 178 18.93 25.13 -6.45
N CYS A 179 19.37 25.23 -5.19
CA CYS A 179 18.62 25.99 -4.20
C CYS A 179 18.84 27.50 -4.39
N GLU A 180 17.83 28.22 -4.85
CA GLU A 180 17.92 29.67 -5.08
C GLU A 180 17.51 30.51 -3.85
N ALA A 181 17.21 29.86 -2.72
CA ALA A 181 16.73 30.54 -1.53
C ALA A 181 17.79 31.48 -0.94
N THR A 182 17.35 32.71 -0.63
CA THR A 182 18.14 33.75 0.01
C THR A 182 17.42 34.26 1.26
N PHE A 183 18.17 34.59 2.31
CA PHE A 183 17.64 34.97 3.61
C PHE A 183 18.30 36.26 4.10
N SER A 184 17.54 37.13 4.77
CA SER A 184 18.08 38.32 5.44
C SER A 184 18.53 38.04 6.89
N SER A 185 18.20 36.86 7.42
CA SER A 185 18.52 36.45 8.78
C SER A 185 19.18 35.08 8.79
N LEU A 186 20.22 34.94 9.61
CA LEU A 186 20.90 33.66 9.84
C LEU A 186 19.95 32.61 10.42
N ASN A 187 18.99 33.02 11.26
CA ASN A 187 18.02 32.11 11.85
C ASN A 187 17.10 31.48 10.79
N ASP A 188 16.68 32.25 9.80
CA ASP A 188 15.83 31.75 8.71
C ASP A 188 16.63 30.85 7.76
N LEU A 189 17.92 31.15 7.53
CA LEU A 189 18.82 30.24 6.85
C LEU A 189 18.93 28.90 7.59
N CYS A 190 19.18 28.91 8.90
CA CYS A 190 19.29 27.67 9.69
C CYS A 190 17.99 26.85 9.64
N LYS A 191 16.82 27.50 9.79
CA LYS A 191 15.51 26.85 9.63
C LYS A 191 15.36 26.24 8.24
N HIS A 192 15.76 26.97 7.21
CA HIS A 192 15.71 26.48 5.84
C HIS A 192 16.64 25.28 5.63
N GLU A 193 17.88 25.28 6.12
CA GLU A 193 18.81 24.15 5.92
C GLU A 193 18.27 22.84 6.49
N ILE A 194 17.50 22.91 7.59
CA ILE A 194 16.82 21.74 8.16
C ILE A 194 15.79 21.17 7.21
N ILE A 195 15.08 21.99 6.42
CA ILE A 195 13.99 21.56 5.52
C ILE A 195 14.31 21.68 4.02
N CYS A 196 15.53 22.11 3.65
CA CYS A 196 15.94 22.31 2.27
C CYS A 196 15.84 21.03 1.45
N ASP A 197 15.07 21.08 0.36
CA ASP A 197 14.85 19.98 -0.58
C ASP A 197 16.14 19.50 -1.27
N TYR A 198 17.14 20.38 -1.38
CA TYR A 198 18.43 20.11 -2.00
C TYR A 198 19.48 19.58 -1.03
N SER A 199 19.17 19.57 0.27
CA SER A 199 20.05 18.97 1.28
C SER A 199 20.08 17.44 1.14
N TYR A 200 21.19 16.83 1.56
CA TYR A 200 21.31 15.37 1.61
C TYR A 200 20.82 14.85 2.96
N THR A 201 20.01 13.81 2.92
CA THR A 201 19.60 13.01 4.08
C THR A 201 19.98 11.55 3.86
N SER A 202 20.22 10.82 4.95
CA SER A 202 20.42 9.36 4.87
C SER A 202 19.05 8.68 4.87
N CYS A 203 18.83 7.74 3.94
CA CYS A 203 17.67 6.86 4.00
C CYS A 203 17.74 6.01 5.28
N GLU A 204 16.67 5.97 6.06
CA GLU A 204 16.64 5.22 7.33
C GLU A 204 16.78 3.70 7.14
N TYR A 205 16.32 3.18 6.00
CA TYR A 205 16.32 1.74 5.70
C TYR A 205 17.63 1.23 5.09
N CYS A 206 18.22 1.97 4.14
CA CYS A 206 19.43 1.54 3.42
C CYS A 206 20.67 2.40 3.70
N GLN A 207 20.56 3.45 4.52
CA GLN A 207 21.63 4.37 4.90
C GLN A 207 22.31 5.12 3.74
N THR A 208 21.77 5.01 2.52
CA THR A 208 22.27 5.75 1.35
C THR A 208 21.98 7.24 1.49
N LYS A 209 22.97 8.08 1.21
CA LYS A 209 22.81 9.54 1.19
C LYS A 209 22.09 9.97 -0.08
N ILE A 210 20.90 10.54 0.07
CA ILE A 210 20.02 10.94 -1.02
C ILE A 210 19.59 12.38 -0.80
N MET A 211 19.39 13.12 -1.89
CA MET A 211 18.83 14.47 -1.81
C MET A 211 17.38 14.40 -1.32
N ARG A 212 16.98 15.24 -0.35
CA ARG A 212 15.65 15.17 0.29
C ARG A 212 14.50 15.10 -0.72
N LYS A 213 14.54 15.94 -1.77
CA LYS A 213 13.53 15.93 -2.85
C LYS A 213 13.37 14.59 -3.59
N ASN A 214 14.42 13.77 -3.60
CA ASN A 214 14.46 12.46 -4.24
C ASN A 214 14.19 11.31 -3.26
N LEU A 215 14.01 11.59 -1.96
CA LEU A 215 13.84 10.54 -0.94
C LEU A 215 12.59 9.71 -1.20
N GLN A 216 11.45 10.35 -1.52
CA GLN A 216 10.20 9.64 -1.80
C GLN A 216 10.34 8.70 -3.00
N SER A 217 10.87 9.21 -4.12
CA SER A 217 11.12 8.38 -5.31
C SER A 217 12.12 7.25 -5.04
N HIS A 218 13.11 7.46 -4.15
CA HIS A 218 14.02 6.40 -3.75
C HIS A 218 13.29 5.31 -2.97
N LEU A 219 12.50 5.68 -1.95
CA LEU A 219 11.70 4.73 -1.17
C LEU A 219 10.73 3.94 -2.07
N GLU A 220 10.16 4.59 -3.08
CA GLU A 220 9.19 3.96 -3.95
C GLU A 220 9.82 3.05 -5.01
N ASN A 221 11.00 3.37 -5.53
CA ASN A 221 11.47 2.76 -6.79
C ASN A 221 12.90 2.23 -6.74
N SER A 222 13.69 2.53 -5.69
CA SER A 222 15.13 2.25 -5.71
C SER A 222 15.73 1.79 -4.38
N CYS A 223 14.97 1.84 -3.29
CA CYS A 223 15.45 1.41 -1.99
C CYS A 223 15.39 -0.11 -1.89
N CYS A 224 16.54 -0.76 -1.65
CA CYS A 224 16.64 -2.22 -1.61
C CYS A 224 16.12 -2.86 -0.31
N ASN A 225 15.94 -2.06 0.75
CA ASN A 225 15.59 -2.53 2.08
C ASN A 225 14.14 -2.22 2.47
N VAL A 226 13.32 -1.78 1.52
CA VAL A 226 11.90 -1.53 1.73
C VAL A 226 11.06 -2.32 0.74
N SER A 227 9.88 -2.71 1.21
CA SER A 227 8.81 -3.29 0.43
C SER A 227 7.59 -2.37 0.52
N LYS A 228 6.73 -2.42 -0.50
CA LYS A 228 5.42 -1.77 -0.48
C LYS A 228 4.37 -2.79 -0.09
N CYS A 229 3.28 -2.32 0.51
CA CYS A 229 2.09 -3.14 0.68
C CYS A 229 1.42 -3.39 -0.69
N ASP A 230 1.20 -4.66 -1.03
CA ASP A 230 0.67 -5.07 -2.33
C ASP A 230 -0.87 -5.24 -2.36
N HIS A 231 -1.58 -5.09 -1.23
CA HIS A 231 -3.03 -5.33 -1.17
C HIS A 231 -3.88 -4.31 -1.93
N SER A 232 -3.45 -3.06 -2.00
CA SER A 232 -4.19 -2.01 -2.70
C SER A 232 -3.23 -0.91 -3.15
N PRO A 233 -3.40 -0.35 -4.36
CA PRO A 233 -2.66 0.84 -4.78
C PRO A 233 -2.96 2.07 -3.90
N GLU A 234 -4.06 2.05 -3.14
CA GLU A 234 -4.41 3.10 -2.16
C GLU A 234 -3.67 2.92 -0.83
N CYS A 235 -2.99 1.78 -0.62
CA CYS A 235 -2.14 1.57 0.54
C CYS A 235 -0.75 2.15 0.28
N SER A 236 -0.48 3.34 0.80
CA SER A 236 0.82 4.00 0.68
C SER A 236 1.86 3.54 1.71
N TYR A 237 1.62 2.40 2.38
CA TYR A 237 2.53 1.90 3.40
C TYR A 237 3.84 1.39 2.76
N ILE A 238 4.96 1.91 3.24
CA ILE A 238 6.32 1.52 2.86
C ILE A 238 7.08 1.22 4.15
N GLY A 239 7.74 0.08 4.21
CA GLY A 239 8.54 -0.33 5.36
C GLY A 239 9.53 -1.43 4.99
N THR A 240 10.32 -1.90 5.95
CA THR A 240 11.08 -3.14 5.78
C THR A 240 10.14 -4.32 5.51
N THR A 241 10.64 -5.43 4.95
CA THR A 241 9.82 -6.62 4.71
C THR A 241 9.10 -7.10 5.97
N GLU A 242 9.79 -7.16 7.12
CA GLU A 242 9.20 -7.53 8.41
C GLU A 242 8.09 -6.57 8.85
N GLN A 243 8.28 -5.26 8.66
CA GLN A 243 7.26 -4.25 8.99
C GLN A 243 6.06 -4.30 8.04
N VAL A 244 6.28 -4.64 6.76
CA VAL A 244 5.18 -4.84 5.81
C VAL A 244 4.37 -6.06 6.22
N ASP A 245 5.02 -7.18 6.56
CA ASP A 245 4.33 -8.39 7.04
C ASP A 245 3.50 -8.09 8.30
N ASP A 246 4.07 -7.40 9.29
CA ASP A 246 3.35 -6.94 10.48
C ASP A 246 2.16 -6.03 10.12
N HIS A 247 2.35 -5.12 9.17
CA HIS A 247 1.29 -4.25 8.65
C HIS A 247 0.16 -5.08 8.01
N LEU A 248 0.48 -6.09 7.21
CA LEU A 248 -0.54 -6.96 6.58
C LEU A 248 -1.39 -7.66 7.64
N ASP A 249 -0.75 -8.19 8.67
CA ASP A 249 -1.42 -8.94 9.73
C ASP A 249 -2.31 -8.05 10.61
N GLN A 250 -1.85 -6.83 10.93
CA GLN A 250 -2.43 -6.03 12.01
C GLN A 250 -3.14 -4.76 11.53
N ASP A 251 -2.56 -4.04 10.58
CA ASP A 251 -2.89 -2.63 10.35
C ASP A 251 -3.44 -2.34 8.95
N CYS A 252 -3.28 -3.26 7.99
CA CYS A 252 -3.70 -3.03 6.63
C CYS A 252 -5.23 -2.97 6.53
N ILE A 253 -5.76 -1.76 6.39
CA ILE A 253 -7.20 -1.49 6.28
C ILE A 253 -7.83 -2.08 5.01
N TYR A 254 -6.99 -2.35 3.99
CA TYR A 254 -7.39 -2.98 2.74
C TYR A 254 -7.27 -4.50 2.79
N GLU A 255 -6.76 -5.08 3.89
CA GLU A 255 -6.65 -6.52 4.00
C GLU A 255 -8.02 -7.19 4.05
N GLN A 256 -8.15 -8.31 3.34
CA GLN A 256 -9.35 -9.13 3.36
C GLN A 256 -9.37 -10.00 4.61
N ILE A 257 -10.38 -9.79 5.46
CA ILE A 257 -10.58 -10.57 6.69
C ILE A 257 -11.90 -11.33 6.63
N TYR A 258 -11.97 -12.45 7.34
CA TYR A 258 -13.21 -13.17 7.53
C TYR A 258 -14.00 -12.57 8.71
N CYS A 259 -15.26 -12.22 8.46
CA CYS A 259 -16.17 -11.87 9.55
C CYS A 259 -16.41 -13.11 10.44
N THR A 260 -16.13 -13.01 11.74
CA THR A 260 -16.29 -14.13 12.68
C THR A 260 -17.74 -14.58 12.87
N ASN A 261 -18.71 -13.71 12.58
CA ASN A 261 -20.13 -13.98 12.81
C ASN A 261 -20.82 -14.63 11.60
N CYS A 262 -20.50 -14.20 10.38
CA CYS A 262 -21.14 -14.71 9.16
C CYS A 262 -20.18 -15.37 8.17
N SER A 263 -18.88 -15.43 8.49
CA SER A 263 -17.83 -16.05 7.67
C SER A 263 -17.64 -15.43 6.28
N THR A 264 -18.21 -14.25 6.00
CA THR A 264 -17.99 -13.55 4.73
C THR A 264 -16.65 -12.83 4.73
N VAL A 265 -15.97 -12.82 3.58
CA VAL A 265 -14.78 -12.01 3.34
C VAL A 265 -15.18 -10.56 3.22
N ILE A 266 -14.54 -9.68 3.98
CA ILE A 266 -14.73 -8.23 3.96
C ILE A 266 -13.39 -7.52 4.04
N LEU A 267 -13.31 -6.26 3.62
CA LEU A 267 -12.14 -5.44 3.89
C LEU A 267 -12.09 -5.08 5.38
N ARG A 268 -10.90 -5.03 5.97
CA ARG A 268 -10.70 -4.64 7.37
C ARG A 268 -11.32 -3.27 7.69
N ARG A 269 -11.25 -2.30 6.77
CA ARG A 269 -11.89 -0.97 6.92
C ARG A 269 -13.41 -1.03 7.06
N ASP A 270 -14.04 -2.05 6.47
CA ASP A 270 -15.49 -2.20 6.46
C ASP A 270 -16.00 -2.99 7.66
N LYS A 271 -15.10 -3.51 8.51
CA LYS A 271 -15.40 -4.39 9.65
C LYS A 271 -16.46 -3.80 10.59
N ASP A 272 -16.36 -2.51 10.90
CA ASP A 272 -17.28 -1.85 11.84
C ASP A 272 -18.62 -1.47 11.19
N THR A 273 -18.62 -1.28 9.86
CA THR A 273 -19.85 -0.99 9.08
C THR A 273 -20.53 -2.23 8.53
N HIS A 274 -19.89 -3.40 8.66
CA HIS A 274 -20.39 -4.65 8.11
C HIS A 274 -21.62 -5.13 8.87
N SER A 275 -22.77 -5.12 8.20
CA SER A 275 -23.99 -5.75 8.70
C SER A 275 -24.02 -7.23 8.32
N CYS A 276 -23.73 -8.11 9.28
CA CYS A 276 -23.89 -9.55 9.10
C CYS A 276 -25.33 -9.91 8.71
N VAL A 277 -26.31 -9.17 9.25
CA VAL A 277 -27.74 -9.37 8.95
C VAL A 277 -28.01 -9.12 7.47
N ASN A 278 -27.50 -8.02 6.90
CA ASN A 278 -27.71 -7.72 5.49
C ASN A 278 -27.07 -8.77 4.58
N ASN A 279 -25.87 -9.26 4.93
CA ASN A 279 -25.24 -10.34 4.17
C ASN A 279 -26.00 -11.67 4.28
N LEU A 280 -26.51 -12.02 5.47
CA LEU A 280 -27.34 -13.21 5.62
C LEU A 280 -28.66 -13.10 4.83
N LEU A 281 -29.30 -11.93 4.83
CA LEU A 281 -30.49 -11.67 4.01
C LEU A 281 -30.19 -11.75 2.51
N LEU A 282 -29.04 -11.26 2.06
CA LEU A 282 -28.62 -11.38 0.67
C LEU A 282 -28.39 -12.85 0.29
N VAL A 283 -27.67 -13.62 1.10
CA VAL A 283 -27.44 -15.06 0.88
C VAL A 283 -28.76 -15.83 0.88
N GLN A 284 -29.69 -15.47 1.78
CA GLN A 284 -31.03 -16.05 1.80
C GLN A 284 -31.78 -15.75 0.50
N SER A 285 -31.79 -14.50 0.04
CA SER A 285 -32.44 -14.10 -1.21
C SER A 285 -31.86 -14.84 -2.42
N GLN A 286 -30.53 -15.00 -2.50
CA GLN A 286 -29.88 -15.80 -3.55
C GLN A 286 -30.29 -17.26 -3.51
N LYS A 287 -30.40 -17.86 -2.31
CA LYS A 287 -30.88 -19.25 -2.15
C LYS A 287 -32.33 -19.39 -2.58
N GLU A 288 -33.19 -18.42 -2.25
CA GLU A 288 -34.60 -18.41 -2.66
C GLU A 288 -34.74 -18.30 -4.19
N GLN A 289 -33.95 -17.43 -4.84
CA GLN A 289 -33.89 -17.33 -6.30
C GLN A 289 -33.45 -18.65 -6.94
N HIS A 290 -32.36 -19.23 -6.46
CA HIS A 290 -31.87 -20.52 -6.96
C HIS A 290 -32.91 -21.64 -6.77
N PHE A 291 -33.61 -21.67 -5.63
CA PHE A 291 -34.67 -22.65 -5.39
C PHE A 291 -35.87 -22.42 -6.32
N ALA A 292 -36.25 -21.17 -6.58
CA ALA A 292 -37.31 -20.83 -7.53
C ALA A 292 -36.94 -21.27 -8.97
N GLU A 293 -35.68 -21.07 -9.39
CA GLU A 293 -35.19 -21.57 -10.67
C GLU A 293 -35.23 -23.09 -10.76
N GLN A 294 -34.79 -23.79 -9.71
CA GLN A 294 -34.83 -25.26 -9.64
C GLN A 294 -36.28 -25.77 -9.71
N ASN A 295 -37.22 -25.14 -9.00
CA ASN A 295 -38.63 -25.50 -9.05
C ASN A 295 -39.26 -25.22 -10.42
N SER A 296 -38.88 -24.13 -11.08
CA SER A 296 -39.30 -23.84 -12.46
C SER A 296 -38.80 -24.90 -13.44
N LYS A 297 -37.53 -25.33 -13.31
CA LYS A 297 -36.97 -26.44 -14.10
C LYS A 297 -37.72 -27.75 -13.82
N LEU A 298 -37.99 -28.06 -12.55
CA LEU A 298 -38.73 -29.26 -12.16
C LEU A 298 -40.16 -29.25 -12.74
N ALA A 299 -40.86 -28.11 -12.70
CA ALA A 299 -42.20 -27.97 -13.26
C ALA A 299 -42.23 -28.22 -14.78
N LYS A 300 -41.20 -27.76 -15.52
CA LYS A 300 -41.05 -28.05 -16.95
C LYS A 300 -40.88 -29.55 -17.20
N VAL A 301 -40.01 -30.21 -16.42
CA VAL A 301 -39.79 -31.66 -16.51
C VAL A 301 -41.07 -32.45 -16.20
N MET A 302 -41.84 -32.04 -15.18
CA MET A 302 -43.13 -32.67 -14.87
C MET A 302 -44.12 -32.55 -16.03
N LYS A 303 -44.22 -31.36 -16.64
CA LYS A 303 -45.08 -31.14 -17.81
C LYS A 303 -44.67 -31.98 -19.01
N GLU A 304 -43.37 -32.18 -19.24
CA GLU A 304 -42.87 -33.09 -20.27
C GLU A 304 -43.19 -34.56 -19.97
N ASN A 305 -43.03 -34.99 -18.72
CA ASN A 305 -43.41 -36.32 -18.28
C ASN A 305 -44.91 -36.59 -18.47
N ASP A 306 -45.78 -35.61 -18.22
CA ASP A 306 -47.22 -35.75 -18.45
C ASP A 306 -47.55 -35.90 -19.94
N LYS A 307 -46.86 -35.16 -20.82
CA LYS A 307 -46.99 -35.34 -22.27
C LYS A 307 -46.57 -36.74 -22.70
N LEU A 308 -45.46 -37.25 -22.15
CA LEU A 308 -44.98 -38.59 -22.44
C LEU A 308 -45.97 -39.66 -21.96
N ARG A 309 -46.57 -39.49 -20.77
CA ARG A 309 -47.64 -40.37 -20.27
C ARG A 309 -48.85 -40.39 -21.20
N HIS A 310 -49.35 -39.22 -21.61
CA HIS A 310 -50.47 -39.12 -22.56
C HIS A 310 -50.13 -39.77 -23.91
N LEU A 311 -48.91 -39.60 -24.41
CA LEU A 311 -48.47 -40.25 -25.65
C LEU A 311 -48.45 -41.77 -25.51
N LEU A 312 -47.94 -42.30 -24.40
CA LEU A 312 -47.94 -43.73 -24.11
C LEU A 312 -49.37 -44.30 -24.04
N GLU A 313 -50.29 -43.62 -23.36
CA GLU A 313 -51.71 -44.01 -23.29
C GLU A 313 -52.36 -44.02 -24.68
N THR A 314 -52.07 -43.00 -25.50
CA THR A 314 -52.56 -42.92 -26.89
C THR A 314 -52.02 -44.09 -27.74
N MET A 315 -50.72 -44.36 -27.65
CA MET A 315 -50.09 -45.49 -28.35
C MET A 315 -50.68 -46.83 -27.93
N GLN A 316 -50.91 -47.03 -26.62
CA GLN A 316 -51.55 -48.24 -26.10
C GLN A 316 -52.97 -48.42 -26.66
N LYS A 317 -53.76 -47.34 -26.71
CA LYS A 317 -55.11 -47.37 -27.29
C LYS A 317 -55.09 -47.72 -28.78
N THR A 318 -54.23 -47.08 -29.58
CA THR A 318 -54.11 -47.36 -31.02
C THR A 318 -53.64 -48.80 -31.27
N LEU A 319 -52.74 -49.34 -30.45
CA LEU A 319 -52.32 -50.75 -30.55
C LEU A 319 -53.47 -51.71 -30.25
N LEU A 320 -54.29 -51.39 -29.25
CA LEU A 320 -55.48 -52.18 -28.91
C LEU A 320 -56.50 -52.17 -30.05
N GLU A 321 -56.78 -51.00 -30.65
CA GLU A 321 -57.67 -50.86 -31.80
C GLU A 321 -57.17 -51.65 -33.03
N LYS A 322 -55.87 -51.56 -33.33
CA LYS A 322 -55.24 -52.36 -34.40
C LYS A 322 -55.38 -53.86 -34.15
N CYS A 323 -55.15 -54.32 -32.91
CA CYS A 323 -55.32 -55.71 -32.53
C CYS A 323 -56.78 -56.17 -32.71
N GLN A 324 -57.75 -55.37 -32.28
CA GLN A 324 -59.18 -55.65 -32.48
C GLN A 324 -59.55 -55.71 -33.97
N TYR A 325 -59.03 -54.77 -34.78
CA TYR A 325 -59.25 -54.74 -36.22
C TYR A 325 -58.65 -55.97 -36.92
N GLU A 326 -57.41 -56.35 -36.58
CA GLU A 326 -56.79 -57.58 -37.10
C GLU A 326 -57.59 -58.83 -36.72
N GLN A 327 -58.10 -58.90 -35.48
CA GLN A 327 -58.98 -60.00 -35.07
C GLN A 327 -60.27 -60.03 -35.87
N LYS A 328 -60.87 -58.87 -36.18
CA LYS A 328 -62.06 -58.76 -37.03
C LYS A 328 -61.78 -59.24 -38.46
N LEU A 329 -60.71 -58.75 -39.09
CA LEU A 329 -60.28 -59.19 -40.43
C LEU A 329 -60.03 -60.70 -40.46
N LYS A 330 -59.35 -61.26 -39.45
CA LYS A 330 -59.14 -62.71 -39.34
C LYS A 330 -60.45 -63.50 -39.28
N ARG A 331 -61.51 -62.95 -38.66
CA ARG A 331 -62.84 -63.58 -38.64
C ARG A 331 -63.52 -63.49 -40.00
N GLU A 332 -63.47 -62.34 -40.66
CA GLU A 332 -64.03 -62.14 -42.01
C GLU A 332 -63.38 -63.04 -43.06
N ILE A 333 -62.03 -63.11 -43.08
CA ILE A 333 -61.28 -64.01 -43.97
C ILE A 333 -61.69 -65.47 -43.74
N LYS A 334 -61.82 -65.90 -42.47
CA LYS A 334 -62.30 -67.25 -42.13
C LYS A 334 -63.74 -67.48 -42.61
N GLY A 335 -64.60 -66.47 -42.59
CA GLY A 335 -65.96 -66.52 -43.14
C GLY A 335 -65.95 -66.75 -44.65
N ILE A 336 -65.20 -65.93 -45.39
CA ILE A 336 -65.05 -66.06 -46.85
C ILE A 336 -64.47 -67.43 -47.24
N GLN A 337 -63.45 -67.91 -46.51
CA GLN A 337 -62.86 -69.23 -46.73
C GLN A 337 -63.87 -70.38 -46.52
N LYS A 338 -64.85 -70.22 -45.63
CA LYS A 338 -65.93 -71.20 -45.43
C LYS A 338 -66.95 -71.17 -46.56
N GLU A 339 -67.30 -69.99 -47.07
CA GLU A 339 -68.27 -69.84 -48.16
C GLU A 339 -67.69 -70.28 -49.52
N TYR A 340 -66.39 -70.07 -49.75
CA TYR A 340 -65.74 -70.34 -51.04
C TYR A 340 -64.48 -71.22 -50.89
N PRO A 341 -64.63 -72.51 -50.52
CA PRO A 341 -63.48 -73.39 -50.25
C PRO A 341 -62.58 -73.61 -51.48
N ASN A 342 -63.12 -73.46 -52.71
CA ASN A 342 -62.39 -73.71 -53.96
C ASN A 342 -61.67 -72.48 -54.54
N ILE A 343 -61.94 -71.26 -54.06
CA ILE A 343 -61.35 -70.01 -54.59
C ILE A 343 -60.05 -69.66 -53.86
N VAL A 344 -59.93 -70.06 -52.60
CA VAL A 344 -58.79 -69.75 -51.73
C VAL A 344 -57.90 -70.97 -51.52
N SER A 345 -57.62 -71.72 -52.58
CA SER A 345 -56.48 -72.64 -52.55
C SER A 345 -55.24 -71.82 -52.86
N PRO A 346 -54.24 -71.72 -51.96
CA PRO A 346 -53.01 -71.03 -52.28
C PRO A 346 -52.42 -71.73 -53.50
N ARG A 347 -52.50 -71.08 -54.66
CA ARG A 347 -51.72 -71.48 -55.83
C ARG A 347 -50.31 -71.64 -55.29
N ARG A 348 -49.82 -72.89 -55.25
CA ARG A 348 -48.42 -73.22 -55.04
C ARG A 348 -47.65 -72.52 -56.16
N ALA A 349 -47.38 -71.23 -55.99
CA ALA A 349 -46.37 -70.54 -56.76
C ALA A 349 -45.09 -71.25 -56.38
N LYS A 350 -44.70 -72.21 -57.24
CA LYS A 350 -43.35 -72.76 -57.30
C LYS A 350 -42.43 -71.54 -57.32
N GLN A 351 -41.91 -71.17 -56.15
CA GLN A 351 -40.71 -70.36 -56.06
C GLN A 351 -39.65 -71.16 -56.81
N ARG A 352 -39.42 -70.78 -58.06
CA ARG A 352 -38.20 -71.11 -58.76
C ARG A 352 -37.08 -70.68 -57.83
N LYS A 353 -36.33 -71.67 -57.35
CA LYS A 353 -35.02 -71.50 -56.75
C LYS A 353 -34.18 -70.71 -57.75
N PHE A 354 -34.11 -69.39 -57.61
CA PHE A 354 -33.04 -68.62 -58.22
C PHE A 354 -31.82 -68.84 -57.34
N SER A 355 -31.11 -69.92 -57.64
CA SER A 355 -29.70 -70.11 -57.28
C SER A 355 -28.92 -69.01 -58.00
N GLY A 356 -28.78 -67.86 -57.35
CA GLY A 356 -28.19 -66.66 -57.91
C GLY A 356 -27.10 -66.10 -57.01
N SER A 357 -25.90 -66.68 -57.18
CA SER A 357 -24.62 -65.99 -57.03
C SER A 357 -24.12 -65.66 -55.63
N LYS A 358 -23.15 -66.48 -55.21
CA LYS A 358 -21.98 -66.05 -54.43
C LYS A 358 -21.47 -64.71 -54.98
N ARG A 359 -21.63 -63.63 -54.23
CA ARG A 359 -20.72 -62.48 -54.33
C ARG A 359 -19.95 -62.38 -53.03
N GLN A 360 -18.72 -62.91 -53.09
CA GLN A 360 -17.60 -62.34 -52.36
C GLN A 360 -17.59 -60.83 -52.59
N LYS A 361 -17.44 -60.07 -51.51
CA LYS A 361 -16.70 -58.80 -51.40
C LYS A 361 -16.55 -58.57 -49.89
N THR A 362 -15.40 -58.95 -49.32
CA THR A 362 -14.24 -58.06 -49.11
C THR A 362 -14.62 -56.82 -48.32
N GLY A 363 -14.02 -56.72 -47.13
CA GLY A 363 -13.59 -55.49 -46.48
C GLY A 363 -14.60 -54.36 -46.36
N ASP A 364 -14.97 -54.03 -45.12
CA ASP A 364 -14.32 -52.83 -44.60
C ASP A 364 -14.25 -52.83 -43.09
N ALA A 365 -13.03 -52.65 -42.62
CA ALA A 365 -12.70 -52.21 -41.28
C ALA A 365 -13.22 -50.78 -41.12
N GLY A 366 -14.50 -50.64 -40.79
CA GLY A 366 -15.10 -49.39 -40.37
C GLY A 366 -14.70 -49.09 -38.93
N SER A 367 -13.57 -48.39 -38.77
CA SER A 367 -13.12 -47.69 -37.58
C SER A 367 -14.22 -47.43 -36.55
N LYS A 368 -14.11 -48.09 -35.39
CA LYS A 368 -14.52 -47.46 -34.13
C LYS A 368 -13.68 -46.20 -34.01
N LYS A 369 -14.25 -45.06 -34.43
CA LYS A 369 -13.75 -43.75 -34.05
C LYS A 369 -13.60 -43.76 -32.53
N PRO A 370 -12.47 -43.30 -31.97
CA PRO A 370 -12.40 -43.03 -30.55
C PRO A 370 -13.52 -42.04 -30.23
N ILE A 371 -14.29 -42.37 -29.20
CA ILE A 371 -15.10 -41.41 -28.47
C ILE A 371 -14.11 -40.30 -28.09
N LYS A 372 -14.19 -39.15 -28.77
CA LYS A 372 -13.48 -37.96 -28.32
C LYS A 372 -14.03 -37.64 -26.92
N PRO A 373 -13.16 -37.38 -25.93
CA PRO A 373 -13.62 -36.80 -24.68
C PRO A 373 -14.33 -35.49 -25.01
N LEU A 374 -15.46 -35.29 -24.36
CA LEU A 374 -16.25 -34.06 -24.42
C LEU A 374 -15.50 -32.99 -23.60
N ASP A 375 -14.34 -32.55 -24.07
CA ASP A 375 -13.69 -31.34 -23.59
C ASP A 375 -14.13 -30.20 -24.49
N GLU A 376 -15.18 -29.48 -24.08
CA GLU A 376 -15.38 -28.05 -24.31
C GLU A 376 -16.67 -27.61 -23.61
N LEU A 377 -16.58 -27.42 -22.29
CA LEU A 377 -17.39 -26.40 -21.62
C LEU A 377 -16.56 -25.13 -21.64
N GLN A 378 -16.69 -24.39 -22.75
CA GLN A 378 -16.35 -22.97 -22.77
C GLN A 378 -17.31 -22.27 -21.80
N LEU A 379 -16.79 -21.93 -20.64
CA LEU A 379 -17.35 -20.93 -19.74
C LEU A 379 -17.37 -19.60 -20.51
N LEU A 380 -18.55 -19.24 -21.00
CA LEU A 380 -18.86 -17.87 -21.35
C LEU A 380 -18.83 -17.04 -20.06
N HIS A 381 -17.90 -16.09 -20.04
CA HIS A 381 -17.96 -14.90 -19.21
C HIS A 381 -19.30 -14.20 -19.40
N VAL A 382 -20.08 -14.09 -18.31
CA VAL A 382 -20.77 -12.87 -17.89
C VAL A 382 -20.60 -12.76 -16.38
#